data_AF-A0A3D2JNY1-F1
#
_entry.id   AF-A0A3D2JNY1-F1
#
_cell.length_a   1.000
_cell.length_b   1.000
_cell.length_c   1.000
_cell.angle_alpha   90.00
_cell.angle_beta   90.00
_cell.angle_gamma   90.00
#
_symmetry.space_group_name_H-M   'P 1'
#
loop_
_entity.id
_entity.type
_entity.pdbx_description
1 polymer ?
#
loop_
_entity_poly.entity_id
_entity_poly.type
_entity_poly.pdbx_seq_one_letter_code
_entity_poly.pdbx_strand_id
1 'polypeptide(L)'
;LSRNGGIITKHDLANYRTVHRKPVRGDYRGYELFGPPPPSAAGVHITEMLNILEEFDVAEMGFGTPDSIHLLLEAMKKAFADRNRYTGDPEFVEVPVDRLIAKHNVEEFIDNLDMEKASPELYPGSNEPDHTTHLTVADADGNVVAATQTINELFGSKVTVPGTGMLLNNTQQMFDPHPGKALSVQPGKRVTSSMAPTIVLRDGFPEFAVGLPGGVRIFTSVFQAIVNLIDHRMTAQEAVEAPRVWTQGQDVEIEVGVAESVRAEVSAKGHRVTPVNAIGGGMNIVRFEPGGLLSGAACWRADGHAVGIGGGFARTGVRFRPTVGIDDDTSSESYDLAETSETNGEPK
;
A
#
# COMPACT_ATOMS: atom_id res chain seq x y z
N LEU A 1 31.63 -2.51 6.80
CA LEU A 1 31.54 -1.76 5.53
C LEU A 1 32.90 -1.30 5.02
N SER A 2 33.62 -0.41 5.70
CA SER A 2 34.95 0.07 5.24
C SER A 2 35.95 -1.03 4.86
N ARG A 3 36.05 -2.13 5.64
CA ARG A 3 36.90 -3.29 5.32
C ARG A 3 36.60 -3.95 3.96
N ASN A 4 35.40 -3.74 3.43
CA ASN A 4 34.91 -4.34 2.19
C ASN A 4 34.68 -3.27 1.10
N GLY A 5 35.29 -2.08 1.22
CA GLY A 5 35.14 -0.99 0.23
C GLY A 5 33.81 -0.23 0.29
N GLY A 6 32.99 -0.42 1.34
CA GLY A 6 31.75 0.33 1.51
C GLY A 6 31.99 1.80 1.88
N ILE A 7 31.20 2.70 1.31
CA ILE A 7 31.33 4.16 1.45
C ILE A 7 30.59 4.76 2.65
N ILE A 8 29.72 3.98 3.31
CA ILE A 8 28.96 4.45 4.49
C ILE A 8 29.91 4.62 5.69
N THR A 9 29.85 5.79 6.31
CA THR A 9 30.64 6.20 7.46
C THR A 9 29.80 6.24 8.75
N LYS A 10 30.47 6.37 9.90
CA LYS A 10 29.78 6.64 11.17
C LYS A 10 29.06 7.98 11.18
N HIS A 11 29.58 8.96 10.42
CA HIS A 11 28.97 10.28 10.32
C HIS A 11 27.61 10.19 9.61
N ASP A 12 27.53 9.41 8.53
CA ASP A 12 26.26 9.17 7.81
C ASP A 12 25.19 8.58 8.75
N LEU A 13 25.58 7.58 9.56
CA LEU A 13 24.67 6.96 10.53
C LEU A 13 24.26 7.91 11.65
N ALA A 14 25.18 8.70 12.18
CA ALA A 14 24.91 9.65 13.27
C ALA A 14 24.03 10.83 12.83
N ASN A 15 24.12 11.22 11.56
CA ASN A 15 23.36 12.34 11.00
C ASN A 15 22.00 11.94 10.42
N TYR A 16 21.77 10.65 10.15
CA TYR A 16 20.49 10.20 9.64
C TYR A 16 19.33 10.58 10.59
N ARG A 17 18.24 11.09 10.01
CA ARG A 17 16.98 11.38 10.71
C ARG A 17 15.83 10.85 9.89
N THR A 18 14.79 10.36 10.57
CA THR A 18 13.50 10.09 9.92
C THR A 18 12.86 11.42 9.51
N VAL A 19 12.18 11.42 8.38
CA VAL A 19 11.53 12.62 7.84
C VAL A 19 10.03 12.44 7.87
N HIS A 20 9.35 13.32 8.59
CA HIS A 20 7.90 13.35 8.65
C HIS A 20 7.40 14.24 7.52
N ARG A 21 6.52 13.70 6.68
CA ARG A 21 5.97 14.42 5.53
C ARG A 21 4.46 14.37 5.56
N LYS A 22 3.84 15.43 5.02
CA LYS A 22 2.40 15.41 4.75
C LYS A 22 2.12 14.36 3.66
N PRO A 23 1.13 13.49 3.84
CA PRO A 23 0.75 12.52 2.82
C PRO A 23 0.26 13.22 1.55
N VAL A 24 0.35 12.53 0.43
CA VAL A 24 -0.41 12.92 -0.77
C VAL A 24 -1.87 12.59 -0.48
N ARG A 25 -2.74 13.59 -0.63
CA ARG A 25 -4.18 13.45 -0.52
C ARG A 25 -4.77 13.43 -1.91
N GLY A 26 -5.56 12.41 -2.21
CA GLY A 26 -6.41 12.37 -3.39
C GLY A 26 -7.87 12.20 -2.98
N ASP A 27 -8.76 12.36 -3.95
CA ASP A 27 -10.18 12.13 -3.79
C ASP A 27 -10.64 11.19 -4.91
N TYR A 28 -11.51 10.22 -4.61
CA TYR A 28 -12.07 9.30 -5.59
C TYR A 28 -13.49 8.92 -5.19
N ARG A 29 -14.49 9.38 -5.96
CA ARG A 29 -15.92 9.05 -5.76
C ARG A 29 -16.43 9.25 -4.32
N GLY A 30 -15.99 10.32 -3.67
CA GLY A 30 -16.36 10.66 -2.28
C GLY A 30 -15.51 9.99 -1.19
N TYR A 31 -14.48 9.24 -1.57
CA TYR A 31 -13.46 8.72 -0.67
C TYR A 31 -12.21 9.59 -0.71
N GLU A 32 -11.57 9.79 0.45
CA GLU A 32 -10.31 10.52 0.57
C GLU A 32 -9.18 9.53 0.77
N LEU A 33 -8.13 9.61 -0.05
CA LEU A 33 -7.03 8.65 0.00
C LEU A 33 -5.75 9.36 0.45
N PHE A 34 -5.02 8.72 1.34
CA PHE A 34 -3.77 9.21 1.89
C PHE A 34 -2.65 8.22 1.59
N GLY A 35 -1.76 8.61 0.70
CA GLY A 35 -0.59 7.82 0.30
C GLY A 35 0.74 8.50 0.65
N PRO A 36 1.86 7.77 0.61
CA PRO A 36 3.16 8.35 0.87
C PRO A 36 3.53 9.38 -0.22
N PRO A 37 4.12 10.53 0.15
CA PRO A 37 4.60 11.51 -0.80
C PRO A 37 5.96 11.10 -1.40
N PRO A 38 6.45 11.82 -2.43
CA PRO A 38 7.80 11.66 -2.93
C PRO A 38 8.85 11.60 -1.79
N PRO A 39 9.85 10.70 -1.87
CA PRO A 39 10.28 9.94 -3.05
C PRO A 39 9.48 8.65 -3.32
N SER A 40 8.40 8.36 -2.60
CA SER A 40 7.50 7.30 -3.05
C SER A 40 6.71 7.76 -4.26
N ALA A 41 6.58 6.89 -5.25
CA ALA A 41 5.73 7.07 -6.42
C ALA A 41 4.24 6.87 -6.07
N ALA A 42 3.94 6.12 -5.00
CA ALA A 42 2.62 5.53 -4.82
C ALA A 42 1.49 6.54 -4.63
N GLY A 43 1.59 7.47 -3.68
CA GLY A 43 0.47 8.38 -3.38
C GLY A 43 0.08 9.25 -4.57
N VAL A 44 1.07 9.73 -5.32
CA VAL A 44 0.86 10.55 -6.54
C VAL A 44 0.18 9.73 -7.63
N HIS A 45 0.77 8.59 -7.97
CA HIS A 45 0.35 7.84 -9.16
C HIS A 45 -0.89 6.96 -8.93
N ILE A 46 -1.17 6.56 -7.69
CA ILE A 46 -2.48 5.97 -7.35
C ILE A 46 -3.57 7.02 -7.57
N THR A 47 -3.37 8.25 -7.09
CA THR A 47 -4.34 9.34 -7.29
C THR A 47 -4.51 9.66 -8.78
N GLU A 48 -3.41 9.72 -9.54
CA GLU A 48 -3.45 9.92 -11.00
C GLU A 48 -4.28 8.84 -11.71
N MET A 49 -4.05 7.55 -11.41
CA MET A 49 -4.82 6.45 -12.01
C MET A 49 -6.30 6.50 -11.61
N LEU A 50 -6.61 6.86 -10.36
CA LEU A 50 -7.99 7.00 -9.90
C LEU A 50 -8.71 8.17 -10.58
N ASN A 51 -8.03 9.29 -10.82
CA ASN A 51 -8.59 10.39 -11.60
C ASN A 51 -8.97 9.94 -13.02
N ILE A 52 -8.18 9.06 -13.65
CA ILE A 52 -8.53 8.48 -14.96
C ILE A 52 -9.81 7.66 -14.85
N LEU A 53 -9.90 6.77 -13.86
CA LEU A 53 -11.04 5.87 -13.69
C LEU A 53 -12.33 6.61 -13.30
N GLU A 54 -12.23 7.77 -12.64
CA GLU A 54 -13.38 8.53 -12.18
C GLU A 54 -14.29 9.01 -13.33
N GLU A 55 -13.71 9.17 -14.52
CA GLU A 55 -14.40 9.57 -15.76
C GLU A 55 -15.16 8.41 -16.46
N PHE A 56 -15.08 7.19 -15.93
CA PHE A 56 -15.76 6.01 -16.47
C PHE A 56 -16.73 5.41 -15.44
N ASP A 57 -17.78 4.73 -15.89
CA ASP A 57 -18.63 3.91 -15.01
C ASP A 57 -18.01 2.52 -14.82
N VAL A 58 -16.97 2.46 -13.99
CA VAL A 58 -16.21 1.23 -13.70
C VAL A 58 -17.10 0.15 -13.10
N ALA A 59 -18.14 0.52 -12.34
CA ALA A 59 -19.08 -0.42 -11.77
C ALA A 59 -19.92 -1.10 -12.86
N GLU A 60 -20.45 -0.33 -13.83
CA GLU A 60 -21.20 -0.85 -14.97
C GLU A 60 -20.33 -1.69 -15.92
N MET A 61 -19.07 -1.31 -16.13
CA MET A 61 -18.11 -2.08 -16.93
C MET A 61 -17.87 -3.50 -16.38
N GLY A 62 -18.09 -3.71 -15.09
CA GLY A 62 -17.98 -4.99 -14.41
C GLY A 62 -16.53 -5.41 -14.10
N PHE A 63 -16.36 -6.19 -13.03
CA PHE A 63 -15.06 -6.70 -12.63
C PHE A 63 -14.52 -7.73 -13.63
N GLY A 64 -13.28 -7.56 -14.05
CA GLY A 64 -12.56 -8.55 -14.87
C GLY A 64 -13.09 -8.71 -16.28
N THR A 65 -13.82 -7.71 -16.81
CA THR A 65 -14.22 -7.68 -18.21
C THR A 65 -13.06 -7.20 -19.09
N PRO A 66 -13.07 -7.48 -20.40
CA PRO A 66 -12.01 -7.01 -21.30
C PRO A 66 -11.84 -5.48 -21.27
N ASP A 67 -12.94 -4.74 -21.21
CA ASP A 67 -12.94 -3.27 -21.17
C ASP A 67 -12.43 -2.75 -19.82
N SER A 68 -12.86 -3.34 -18.71
CA SER A 68 -12.37 -2.92 -17.39
C SER A 68 -10.86 -3.17 -17.27
N ILE A 69 -10.38 -4.32 -17.75
CA ILE A 69 -8.96 -4.65 -17.77
C ILE A 69 -8.19 -3.71 -18.69
N HIS A 70 -8.72 -3.42 -19.88
CA HIS A 70 -8.11 -2.48 -20.80
C HIS A 70 -7.91 -1.11 -20.15
N LEU A 71 -8.94 -0.56 -19.51
CA LEU A 71 -8.88 0.72 -18.81
C LEU A 71 -7.82 0.73 -17.69
N LEU A 72 -7.79 -0.32 -16.86
CA LEU A 72 -6.78 -0.46 -15.81
C LEU A 72 -5.36 -0.45 -16.38
N LEU A 73 -5.12 -1.16 -17.49
CA LEU A 73 -3.80 -1.24 -18.11
C LEU A 73 -3.37 0.11 -18.70
N GLU A 74 -4.26 0.82 -19.37
CA GLU A 74 -3.98 2.13 -19.95
C GLU A 74 -3.69 3.18 -18.85
N ALA A 75 -4.44 3.15 -17.75
CA ALA A 75 -4.15 3.98 -16.58
C ALA A 75 -2.76 3.67 -15.97
N MET A 76 -2.40 2.39 -15.85
CA MET A 76 -1.06 1.99 -15.37
C MET A 76 0.05 2.49 -16.29
N LYS A 77 -0.11 2.36 -17.61
CA LYS A 77 0.86 2.87 -18.61
C LYS A 77 1.10 4.38 -18.41
N LYS A 78 0.02 5.16 -18.28
CA LYS A 78 0.09 6.61 -18.04
C LYS A 78 0.85 6.93 -16.75
N ALA A 79 0.50 6.27 -15.67
CA ALA A 79 1.10 6.50 -14.36
C ALA A 79 2.61 6.16 -14.35
N PHE A 80 3.02 5.08 -15.01
CA PHE A 80 4.44 4.73 -15.13
C PHE A 80 5.22 5.69 -16.03
N ALA A 81 4.62 6.20 -17.11
CA ALA A 81 5.24 7.22 -17.94
C ALA A 81 5.56 8.48 -17.12
N ASP A 82 4.60 8.95 -16.31
CA ASP A 82 4.78 10.12 -15.46
C ASP A 82 5.75 9.84 -14.30
N ARG A 83 5.68 8.66 -13.68
CA ARG A 83 6.65 8.21 -12.67
C ARG A 83 8.08 8.30 -13.20
N ASN A 84 8.33 7.76 -14.39
CA ASN A 84 9.66 7.71 -14.97
C ASN A 84 10.18 9.10 -15.35
N ARG A 85 9.28 10.03 -15.66
CA ARG A 85 9.63 11.39 -16.07
C ARG A 85 9.84 12.35 -14.90
N TYR A 86 9.01 12.25 -13.85
CA TYR A 86 8.88 13.29 -12.84
C TYR A 86 9.23 12.84 -11.42
N THR A 87 9.13 11.55 -11.10
CA THR A 87 9.24 11.10 -9.71
C THR A 87 10.71 10.92 -9.29
N GLY A 88 11.06 11.49 -8.14
CA GLY A 88 12.39 11.47 -7.56
C GLY A 88 12.41 11.96 -6.11
N ASP A 89 13.60 12.15 -5.54
CA ASP A 89 13.74 12.79 -4.23
C ASP A 89 13.40 14.28 -4.31
N PRO A 90 12.36 14.76 -3.61
CA PRO A 90 11.95 16.17 -3.67
C PRO A 90 12.99 17.15 -3.10
N GLU A 91 14.00 16.69 -2.36
CA GLU A 91 15.14 17.54 -1.96
C GLU A 91 16.15 17.78 -3.10
N PHE A 92 16.04 17.03 -4.20
CA PHE A 92 17.01 17.04 -5.31
C PHE A 92 16.39 17.33 -6.68
N VAL A 93 15.09 17.05 -6.85
CA VAL A 93 14.36 17.27 -8.10
C VAL A 93 12.99 17.86 -7.80
N GLU A 94 12.49 18.66 -8.74
CA GLU A 94 11.13 19.18 -8.66
C GLU A 94 10.13 18.09 -9.09
N VAL A 95 9.30 17.64 -8.15
CA VAL A 95 8.20 16.72 -8.42
C VAL A 95 6.90 17.52 -8.45
N PRO A 96 6.21 17.65 -9.60
CA PRO A 96 5.01 18.49 -9.75
C PRO A 96 3.77 17.77 -9.19
N VAL A 97 3.78 17.48 -7.88
CA VAL A 97 2.73 16.69 -7.19
C VAL A 97 1.34 17.26 -7.45
N ASP A 98 1.14 18.56 -7.20
CA ASP A 98 -0.17 19.21 -7.35
C ASP A 98 -0.72 19.11 -8.78
N ARG A 99 0.17 19.16 -9.79
CA ARG A 99 -0.23 18.96 -11.18
C ARG A 99 -0.64 17.51 -11.42
N LEU A 100 0.20 16.55 -11.02
CA LEU A 100 0.00 15.12 -11.30
C LEU A 100 -1.27 14.55 -10.65
N ILE A 101 -1.66 15.07 -9.49
CA ILE A 101 -2.87 14.62 -8.78
C ILE A 101 -4.12 15.43 -9.14
N ALA A 102 -4.00 16.50 -9.93
CA ALA A 102 -5.16 17.29 -10.33
C ALA A 102 -6.00 16.54 -11.38
N LYS A 103 -7.33 16.61 -11.25
CA LYS A 103 -8.26 15.95 -12.19
C LYS A 103 -8.02 16.34 -13.65
N HIS A 104 -7.79 17.62 -13.91
CA HIS A 104 -7.55 18.11 -15.27
C HIS A 104 -6.25 17.60 -15.91
N ASN A 105 -5.30 17.06 -15.14
CA ASN A 105 -4.03 16.57 -15.68
C ASN A 105 -4.18 15.30 -16.52
N VAL A 106 -5.31 14.60 -16.41
CA VAL A 106 -5.60 13.38 -17.18
C VAL A 106 -6.56 13.60 -18.35
N GLU A 107 -7.13 14.80 -18.52
CA GLU A 107 -8.10 15.11 -19.58
C GLU A 107 -7.52 14.82 -20.98
N GLU A 108 -6.32 15.33 -21.27
CA GLU A 108 -5.66 15.07 -22.57
C GLU A 108 -5.41 13.57 -22.80
N PHE A 109 -5.12 12.80 -21.74
CA PHE A 109 -4.94 11.36 -21.87
C PHE A 109 -6.26 10.67 -22.20
N ILE A 110 -7.35 11.06 -21.53
CA ILE A 110 -8.68 10.49 -21.71
C ILE A 110 -9.22 10.81 -23.11
N ASP A 111 -9.05 12.05 -23.59
CA ASP A 111 -9.47 12.47 -24.93
C ASP A 111 -8.81 11.64 -26.05
N ASN A 112 -7.63 11.08 -25.79
CA ASN A 112 -6.87 10.26 -26.72
C ASN A 112 -6.96 8.74 -26.43
N LEU A 113 -7.68 8.34 -25.37
CA LEU A 113 -7.84 6.95 -24.99
C LEU A 113 -8.81 6.25 -25.95
N ASP A 114 -8.35 5.16 -26.58
CA ASP A 114 -9.17 4.31 -27.44
C ASP A 114 -9.52 3.02 -26.70
N MET A 115 -10.77 2.90 -26.24
CA MET A 115 -11.25 1.71 -25.51
C MET A 115 -11.21 0.42 -26.33
N GLU A 116 -11.07 0.49 -27.65
CA GLU A 116 -10.93 -0.66 -28.54
C GLU A 116 -9.49 -0.96 -28.94
N LYS A 117 -8.54 -0.07 -28.61
CA LYS A 117 -7.16 -0.19 -29.06
C LYS A 117 -6.15 0.29 -28.03
N ALA A 118 -5.26 -0.62 -27.62
CA ALA A 118 -4.15 -0.36 -26.72
C ALA A 118 -3.27 0.78 -27.23
N SER A 119 -2.90 1.70 -26.34
CA SER A 119 -1.91 2.73 -26.64
C SER A 119 -0.56 2.10 -26.98
N PRO A 120 0.27 2.78 -27.79
CA PRO A 120 1.63 2.34 -28.09
C PRO A 120 2.41 2.04 -26.82
N GLU A 121 3.39 1.15 -26.96
CA GLU A 121 4.25 0.82 -25.83
C GLU A 121 5.10 2.00 -25.41
N LEU A 122 5.26 2.11 -24.10
CA LEU A 122 6.14 3.08 -23.47
C LEU A 122 7.37 2.33 -22.98
N TYR A 123 8.54 3.00 -23.05
CA TYR A 123 9.77 2.40 -22.55
C TYR A 123 9.62 2.10 -21.05
N PRO A 124 9.71 0.81 -20.66
CA PRO A 124 9.69 0.46 -19.25
C PRO A 124 10.85 1.17 -18.55
N GLY A 125 10.57 1.73 -17.36
CA GLY A 125 11.61 2.28 -16.50
C GLY A 125 12.51 1.19 -15.92
N SER A 126 13.29 1.53 -14.88
CA SER A 126 14.09 0.53 -14.15
C SER A 126 13.20 -0.42 -13.33
N ASN A 127 13.45 -1.73 -13.41
CA ASN A 127 12.78 -2.73 -12.58
C ASN A 127 13.22 -2.62 -11.11
N GLU A 128 12.29 -2.80 -10.17
CA GLU A 128 12.56 -2.96 -8.73
C GLU A 128 12.40 -4.44 -8.33
N PRO A 129 13.28 -5.00 -7.48
CA PRO A 129 13.13 -6.34 -6.92
C PRO A 129 11.79 -6.58 -6.18
N ASP A 130 11.29 -7.82 -6.23
CA ASP A 130 9.97 -8.19 -5.70
C ASP A 130 9.94 -8.46 -4.17
N HIS A 131 10.95 -8.07 -3.41
CA HIS A 131 11.04 -8.39 -1.98
C HIS A 131 10.77 -7.17 -1.10
N THR A 132 9.71 -7.22 -0.32
CA THR A 132 9.25 -6.17 0.59
C THR A 132 8.35 -6.85 1.63
N THR A 133 8.01 -6.19 2.73
CA THR A 133 6.94 -6.64 3.63
C THR A 133 5.99 -5.49 3.96
N HIS A 134 4.73 -5.82 4.21
CA HIS A 134 3.68 -4.87 4.54
C HIS A 134 2.87 -5.34 5.75
N LEU A 135 2.47 -4.38 6.57
CA LEU A 135 1.68 -4.53 7.78
C LEU A 135 0.60 -3.45 7.82
N THR A 136 -0.63 -3.86 8.12
CA THR A 136 -1.72 -2.96 8.48
C THR A 136 -2.25 -3.33 9.86
N VAL A 137 -2.40 -2.35 10.74
CA VAL A 137 -2.96 -2.50 12.09
C VAL A 137 -3.98 -1.41 12.33
N ALA A 138 -5.10 -1.75 12.96
CA ALA A 138 -6.00 -0.79 13.57
C ALA A 138 -6.34 -1.22 15.00
N ASP A 139 -6.69 -0.26 15.85
CA ASP A 139 -7.13 -0.52 17.22
C ASP A 139 -8.51 0.08 17.52
N ALA A 140 -8.99 -0.20 18.74
CA ALA A 140 -10.30 0.24 19.20
C ALA A 140 -10.39 1.75 19.47
N ASP A 141 -9.25 2.45 19.57
CA ASP A 141 -9.19 3.90 19.74
C ASP A 141 -9.22 4.63 18.38
N GLY A 142 -9.27 3.88 17.27
CA GLY A 142 -9.30 4.41 15.92
C GLY A 142 -7.91 4.75 15.37
N ASN A 143 -6.83 4.31 16.01
CA ASN A 143 -5.50 4.45 15.44
C ASN A 143 -5.33 3.46 14.27
N VAL A 144 -4.70 3.93 13.20
CA VAL A 144 -4.42 3.12 12.01
C VAL A 144 -2.97 3.27 11.62
N VAL A 145 -2.28 2.14 11.43
CA VAL A 145 -0.91 2.09 10.92
C VAL A 145 -0.88 1.22 9.68
N ALA A 146 -0.51 1.83 8.55
CA ALA A 146 -0.12 1.12 7.34
C ALA A 146 1.39 1.33 7.13
N ALA A 147 2.15 0.24 7.12
CA ALA A 147 3.61 0.29 7.08
C ALA A 147 4.17 -0.68 6.05
N THR A 148 4.93 -0.17 5.08
CA THR A 148 5.68 -0.96 4.11
C THR A 148 7.16 -0.73 4.32
N GLN A 149 7.93 -1.81 4.44
CA GLN A 149 9.38 -1.75 4.65
C GLN A 149 10.11 -2.75 3.76
N THR A 150 11.35 -2.42 3.39
CA THR A 150 12.14 -3.25 2.49
C THR A 150 13.64 -3.16 2.74
N ILE A 151 14.34 -4.25 2.45
CA ILE A 151 15.79 -4.28 2.25
C ILE A 151 16.18 -4.42 0.76
N ASN A 152 15.21 -4.23 -0.12
CA ASN A 152 15.22 -4.36 -1.58
C ASN A 152 15.19 -5.80 -2.08
N GLU A 153 16.32 -6.51 -2.14
CA GLU A 153 16.33 -7.93 -2.50
C GLU A 153 16.07 -8.85 -1.30
N LEU A 154 15.84 -10.15 -1.52
CA LEU A 154 15.43 -11.12 -0.48
C LEU A 154 16.33 -11.10 0.77
N PHE A 155 17.64 -10.94 0.57
CA PHE A 155 18.64 -10.79 1.64
C PHE A 155 19.38 -9.45 1.55
N GLY A 156 18.76 -8.47 0.89
CA GLY A 156 19.37 -7.18 0.57
C GLY A 156 20.71 -7.33 -0.13
N SER A 157 21.73 -6.64 0.38
CA SER A 157 23.10 -6.73 -0.12
C SER A 157 23.82 -8.04 0.18
N LYS A 158 23.19 -8.95 0.96
CA LYS A 158 23.80 -10.17 1.52
C LYS A 158 24.97 -9.88 2.49
N VAL A 159 25.20 -8.61 2.84
CA VAL A 159 26.18 -8.21 3.83
C VAL A 159 25.54 -8.25 5.21
N THR A 160 26.17 -8.97 6.14
CA THR A 160 25.76 -9.01 7.55
C THR A 160 26.69 -8.18 8.41
N VAL A 161 26.15 -7.57 9.46
CA VAL A 161 26.96 -6.91 10.49
C VAL A 161 27.40 -7.99 11.50
N PRO A 162 28.71 -8.30 11.61
CA PRO A 162 29.20 -9.41 12.43
C PRO A 162 28.71 -9.33 13.88
N GLY A 163 28.23 -10.47 14.40
CA GLY A 163 27.75 -10.58 15.78
C GLY A 163 26.35 -10.02 16.06
N THR A 164 25.68 -9.41 15.08
CA THR A 164 24.35 -8.79 15.28
C THR A 164 23.20 -9.55 14.62
N GLY A 165 23.50 -10.40 13.62
CA GLY A 165 22.47 -11.02 12.77
C GLY A 165 21.78 -10.06 11.79
N MET A 166 22.14 -8.77 11.77
CA MET A 166 21.51 -7.77 10.89
C MET A 166 22.02 -7.87 9.46
N LEU A 167 21.08 -7.93 8.51
CA LEU A 167 21.33 -7.80 7.07
C LEU A 167 21.25 -6.33 6.64
N LEU A 168 22.14 -5.93 5.73
CA LEU A 168 22.11 -4.61 5.12
C LEU A 168 21.34 -4.63 3.80
N ASN A 169 20.53 -3.60 3.55
CA ASN A 169 19.80 -3.46 2.30
C ASN A 169 20.74 -3.19 1.10
N ASN A 170 20.21 -3.34 -0.11
CA ASN A 170 20.85 -2.90 -1.35
C ASN A 170 19.99 -1.91 -2.13
N THR A 171 19.29 -1.00 -1.45
CA THR A 171 18.38 -0.04 -2.12
C THR A 171 19.12 0.96 -3.02
N GLN A 172 20.39 1.25 -2.73
CA GLN A 172 21.25 2.12 -3.55
C GLN A 172 21.40 1.64 -5.00
N GLN A 173 21.19 0.34 -5.28
CA GLN A 173 21.26 -0.18 -6.66
C GLN A 173 20.13 0.31 -7.57
N MET A 174 19.06 0.87 -7.00
CA MET A 174 17.92 1.38 -7.79
C MET A 174 18.17 2.79 -8.34
N PHE A 175 19.28 3.45 -7.99
CA PHE A 175 19.66 4.70 -8.64
C PHE A 175 20.18 4.46 -10.06
N ASP A 176 19.93 5.42 -10.94
CA ASP A 176 20.59 5.47 -12.24
C ASP A 176 22.07 5.88 -12.02
N PRO A 177 23.05 5.08 -12.48
CA PRO A 177 24.46 5.44 -12.35
C PRO A 177 24.89 6.58 -13.29
N HIS A 178 24.08 6.92 -14.30
CA HIS A 178 24.37 8.02 -15.22
C HIS A 178 23.97 9.35 -14.60
N PRO A 179 24.84 10.38 -14.62
CA PRO A 179 24.55 11.69 -14.06
C PRO A 179 23.51 12.46 -14.88
N GLY A 180 22.86 13.46 -14.27
CA GLY A 180 21.98 14.43 -14.95
C GLY A 180 20.52 14.02 -15.10
N LYS A 181 20.10 12.90 -14.51
CA LYS A 181 18.71 12.41 -14.51
C LYS A 181 18.07 12.55 -13.14
N ALA A 182 16.74 12.53 -13.11
CA ALA A 182 15.99 12.64 -11.86
C ALA A 182 16.30 11.52 -10.86
N LEU A 183 16.59 10.31 -11.35
CA LEU A 183 17.01 9.15 -10.55
C LEU A 183 18.53 8.96 -10.49
N SER A 184 19.34 9.92 -10.92
CA SER A 184 20.80 9.80 -10.78
C SER A 184 21.22 9.71 -9.32
N VAL A 185 22.21 8.85 -9.03
CA VAL A 185 22.83 8.72 -7.72
C VAL A 185 23.48 10.03 -7.27
N GLN A 186 23.20 10.47 -6.04
CA GLN A 186 23.83 11.65 -5.42
C GLN A 186 23.99 11.43 -3.90
N PRO A 187 25.00 12.04 -3.25
CA PRO A 187 25.16 11.97 -1.79
C PRO A 187 23.94 12.51 -1.05
N GLY A 188 23.47 11.79 -0.03
CA GLY A 188 22.31 12.19 0.79
C GLY A 188 20.94 11.99 0.13
N LYS A 189 20.90 11.74 -1.19
CA LYS A 189 19.67 11.52 -1.93
C LYS A 189 19.02 10.19 -1.55
N ARG A 190 17.70 10.22 -1.40
CA ARG A 190 16.86 9.05 -1.14
C ARG A 190 16.39 8.44 -2.45
N VAL A 191 16.31 7.12 -2.44
CA VAL A 191 15.89 6.36 -3.60
C VAL A 191 14.38 6.49 -3.81
N THR A 192 13.96 6.48 -5.07
CA THR A 192 12.54 6.39 -5.40
C THR A 192 12.02 5.01 -5.12
N SER A 193 10.79 4.92 -4.60
CA SER A 193 10.20 3.66 -4.17
C SER A 193 8.78 3.51 -4.71
N SER A 194 8.38 2.27 -4.98
CA SER A 194 7.01 1.91 -5.33
C SER A 194 6.13 1.55 -4.12
N MET A 195 6.65 1.62 -2.89
CA MET A 195 5.92 1.29 -1.66
C MET A 195 4.66 2.15 -1.47
N ALA A 196 3.51 1.50 -1.25
CA ALA A 196 2.19 2.14 -1.22
C ALA A 196 1.34 1.86 0.03
N PRO A 197 1.85 2.07 1.27
CA PRO A 197 0.97 2.04 2.44
C PRO A 197 -0.08 3.14 2.29
N THR A 198 -1.35 2.76 2.18
CA THR A 198 -2.44 3.69 1.84
C THR A 198 -3.56 3.57 2.86
N ILE A 199 -4.06 4.71 3.32
CA ILE A 199 -5.20 4.81 4.22
C ILE A 199 -6.30 5.56 3.47
N VAL A 200 -7.53 5.03 3.49
CA VAL A 200 -8.69 5.59 2.82
C VAL A 200 -9.75 5.93 3.85
N LEU A 201 -10.29 7.15 3.75
CA LEU A 201 -11.34 7.69 4.58
C LEU A 201 -12.61 7.89 3.76
N ARG A 202 -13.75 7.89 4.44
CA ARG A 202 -15.04 8.32 3.92
C ARG A 202 -15.70 9.19 4.97
N ASP A 203 -16.18 10.38 4.56
CA ASP A 203 -16.83 11.34 5.46
C ASP A 203 -15.97 11.70 6.70
N GLY A 204 -14.64 11.75 6.54
CA GLY A 204 -13.68 12.04 7.61
C GLY A 204 -13.36 10.87 8.56
N PHE A 205 -13.95 9.68 8.36
CA PHE A 205 -13.69 8.48 9.17
C PHE A 205 -12.87 7.45 8.37
N PRO A 206 -11.95 6.70 9.01
CA PRO A 206 -11.23 5.61 8.34
C PRO A 206 -12.22 4.55 7.79
N GLU A 207 -12.13 4.25 6.51
CA GLU A 207 -12.90 3.17 5.87
C GLU A 207 -12.03 1.91 5.74
N PHE A 208 -10.81 2.04 5.22
CA PHE A 208 -9.86 0.93 5.15
C PHE A 208 -8.41 1.41 5.03
N ALA A 209 -7.48 0.52 5.33
CA ALA A 209 -6.06 0.69 5.08
C ALA A 209 -5.51 -0.55 4.36
N VAL A 210 -4.62 -0.33 3.41
CA VAL A 210 -4.16 -1.34 2.47
C VAL A 210 -2.69 -1.13 2.08
N GLY A 211 -2.02 -2.23 1.81
CA GLY A 211 -0.74 -2.24 1.12
C GLY A 211 -0.27 -3.66 0.89
N LEU A 212 0.86 -3.77 0.18
CA LEU A 212 1.49 -5.04 -0.14
C LEU A 212 2.97 -4.84 -0.51
N PRO A 213 3.77 -5.91 -0.50
CA PRO A 213 5.06 -5.97 -1.16
C PRO A 213 4.99 -6.30 -2.67
N GLY A 214 6.13 -6.17 -3.37
CA GLY A 214 6.25 -6.59 -4.78
C GLY A 214 6.86 -5.56 -5.73
N GLY A 215 7.85 -4.77 -5.28
CA GLY A 215 8.57 -3.80 -6.13
C GLY A 215 7.65 -2.86 -6.92
N VAL A 216 7.88 -2.77 -8.22
CA VAL A 216 7.07 -1.93 -9.14
C VAL A 216 5.60 -2.36 -9.24
N ARG A 217 5.23 -3.57 -8.81
CA ARG A 217 3.83 -4.04 -8.80
C ARG A 217 3.02 -3.52 -7.62
N ILE A 218 3.66 -2.87 -6.64
CA ILE A 218 3.01 -2.47 -5.38
C ILE A 218 1.88 -1.46 -5.62
N PHE A 219 2.19 -0.25 -6.11
CA PHE A 219 1.19 0.83 -6.15
C PHE A 219 0.03 0.54 -7.12
N THR A 220 0.28 -0.17 -8.22
CA THR A 220 -0.76 -0.62 -9.17
C THR A 220 -1.63 -1.74 -8.62
N SER A 221 -1.11 -2.59 -7.73
CA SER A 221 -1.93 -3.59 -7.04
C SER A 221 -2.76 -2.97 -5.91
N VAL A 222 -2.24 -1.96 -5.20
CA VAL A 222 -3.05 -1.17 -4.24
C VAL A 222 -4.17 -0.43 -4.95
N PHE A 223 -3.86 0.20 -6.09
CA PHE A 223 -4.85 0.84 -6.95
C PHE A 223 -6.00 -0.12 -7.31
N GLN A 224 -5.70 -1.32 -7.80
CA GLN A 224 -6.72 -2.33 -8.11
C GLN A 224 -7.55 -2.72 -6.87
N ALA A 225 -6.94 -2.84 -5.69
CA ALA A 225 -7.67 -3.14 -4.46
C ALA A 225 -8.64 -2.01 -4.07
N ILE A 226 -8.23 -0.74 -4.25
CA ILE A 226 -9.09 0.43 -4.00
C ILE A 226 -10.31 0.40 -4.95
N VAL A 227 -10.10 0.16 -6.24
CA VAL A 227 -11.17 0.02 -7.24
C VAL A 227 -12.12 -1.12 -6.87
N ASN A 228 -11.58 -2.29 -6.49
CA ASN A 228 -12.38 -3.45 -6.10
C ASN A 228 -13.25 -3.18 -4.86
N LEU A 229 -12.71 -2.49 -3.85
CA LEU A 229 -13.44 -2.15 -2.63
C LEU A 229 -14.53 -1.08 -2.86
N ILE A 230 -14.24 -0.08 -3.71
CA ILE A 230 -15.12 1.08 -3.92
C ILE A 230 -16.12 0.84 -5.05
N ASP A 231 -15.63 0.56 -6.27
CA ASP A 231 -16.47 0.44 -7.46
C ASP A 231 -17.21 -0.90 -7.52
N HIS A 232 -16.49 -1.99 -7.24
CA HIS A 232 -17.05 -3.34 -7.28
C HIS A 232 -17.63 -3.80 -5.94
N ARG A 233 -17.52 -2.97 -4.89
CA ARG A 233 -18.08 -3.21 -3.54
C ARG A 233 -17.70 -4.56 -2.94
N MET A 234 -16.50 -5.04 -3.28
CA MET A 234 -15.98 -6.28 -2.73
C MET A 234 -15.75 -6.17 -1.22
N THR A 235 -15.85 -7.30 -0.54
CA THR A 235 -15.33 -7.44 0.83
C THR A 235 -13.80 -7.31 0.85
N ALA A 236 -13.21 -7.13 2.04
CA ALA A 236 -11.76 -7.05 2.17
C ALA A 236 -11.05 -8.29 1.62
N GLN A 237 -11.59 -9.50 1.86
CA GLN A 237 -10.98 -10.73 1.37
C GLN A 237 -11.13 -10.87 -0.15
N GLU A 238 -12.32 -10.61 -0.70
CA GLU A 238 -12.53 -10.64 -2.16
C GLU A 238 -11.58 -9.69 -2.89
N ALA A 239 -11.42 -8.46 -2.41
CA ALA A 239 -10.53 -7.46 -3.02
C ALA A 239 -9.05 -7.90 -2.98
N VAL A 240 -8.62 -8.54 -1.90
CA VAL A 240 -7.26 -9.06 -1.73
C VAL A 240 -6.98 -10.25 -2.66
N GLU A 241 -7.98 -11.12 -2.87
CA GLU A 241 -7.83 -12.35 -3.64
C GLU A 241 -8.03 -12.16 -5.15
N ALA A 242 -8.85 -11.17 -5.54
CA ALA A 242 -9.19 -10.82 -6.90
C ALA A 242 -8.00 -10.96 -7.86
N PRO A 243 -8.18 -11.62 -9.03
CA PRO A 243 -7.15 -11.68 -10.07
C PRO A 243 -6.66 -10.29 -10.47
N ARG A 244 -5.35 -10.14 -10.65
CA ARG A 244 -4.71 -8.85 -10.96
C ARG A 244 -4.16 -8.81 -12.38
N VAL A 245 -3.96 -7.58 -12.86
CA VAL A 245 -3.26 -7.26 -14.10
C VAL A 245 -2.14 -6.27 -13.82
N TRP A 246 -1.11 -6.25 -14.67
CA TRP A 246 0.02 -5.35 -14.51
C TRP A 246 0.74 -5.02 -15.82
N THR A 247 1.17 -3.77 -15.97
CA THR A 247 2.14 -3.32 -16.97
C THR A 247 2.85 -2.06 -16.46
N GLN A 248 4.03 -1.77 -17.02
CA GLN A 248 4.70 -0.47 -16.87
C GLN A 248 4.95 0.22 -18.22
N GLY A 249 4.22 -0.18 -19.27
CA GLY A 249 4.37 0.36 -20.62
C GLY A 249 4.65 -0.69 -21.71
N GLN A 250 5.16 -1.86 -21.31
CA GLN A 250 5.49 -3.00 -22.16
C GLN A 250 4.35 -4.03 -22.22
N ASP A 251 4.69 -5.27 -22.59
CA ASP A 251 3.94 -6.50 -22.33
C ASP A 251 3.17 -6.48 -21.01
N VAL A 252 1.96 -6.98 -21.10
CA VAL A 252 0.96 -6.99 -20.04
C VAL A 252 0.99 -8.35 -19.35
N GLU A 253 1.11 -8.34 -18.04
CA GLU A 253 0.91 -9.53 -17.20
C GLU A 253 -0.57 -9.61 -16.79
N ILE A 254 -1.20 -10.77 -17.00
CA ILE A 254 -2.56 -11.05 -16.50
C ILE A 254 -2.53 -12.36 -15.74
N GLU A 255 -3.08 -12.37 -14.53
CA GLU A 255 -3.12 -13.60 -13.76
C GLU A 255 -4.01 -14.67 -14.39
N VAL A 256 -3.64 -15.94 -14.19
CA VAL A 256 -4.39 -17.11 -14.70
C VAL A 256 -5.82 -17.21 -14.15
N GLY A 257 -6.12 -16.50 -13.05
CA GLY A 257 -7.48 -16.41 -12.49
C GLY A 257 -8.47 -15.63 -13.36
N VAL A 258 -8.01 -14.82 -14.32
CA VAL A 258 -8.87 -14.24 -15.37
C VAL A 258 -9.19 -15.32 -16.41
N ALA A 259 -10.39 -15.34 -16.98
CA ALA A 259 -10.72 -16.33 -18.01
C ALA A 259 -9.83 -16.18 -19.26
N GLU A 260 -9.52 -17.30 -19.93
CA GLU A 260 -8.71 -17.28 -21.16
C GLU A 260 -9.39 -16.48 -22.28
N SER A 261 -10.72 -16.59 -22.41
CA SER A 261 -11.50 -15.81 -23.37
C SER A 261 -11.32 -14.31 -23.16
N VAL A 262 -11.38 -13.85 -21.90
CA VAL A 262 -11.16 -12.44 -21.55
C VAL A 262 -9.73 -12.01 -21.91
N ARG A 263 -8.71 -12.83 -21.59
CA ARG A 263 -7.31 -12.52 -21.97
C ARG A 263 -7.13 -12.44 -23.49
N ALA A 264 -7.83 -13.25 -24.26
CA ALA A 264 -7.81 -13.22 -25.71
C ALA A 264 -8.46 -11.94 -26.25
N GLU A 265 -9.57 -11.48 -25.67
CA GLU A 265 -10.22 -10.22 -26.03
C GLU A 265 -9.34 -9.00 -25.68
N VAL A 266 -8.68 -9.00 -24.52
CA VAL A 266 -7.69 -7.98 -24.16
C VAL A 266 -6.52 -7.97 -25.15
N SER A 267 -6.06 -9.15 -25.59
CA SER A 267 -5.04 -9.27 -26.64
C SER A 267 -5.53 -8.75 -27.99
N ALA A 268 -6.82 -8.95 -28.32
CA ALA A 268 -7.41 -8.47 -29.56
C ALA A 268 -7.49 -6.94 -29.64
N LYS A 269 -7.59 -6.26 -28.48
CA LYS A 269 -7.42 -4.80 -28.37
C LYS A 269 -5.96 -4.34 -28.58
N GLY A 270 -4.99 -5.25 -28.76
CA GLY A 270 -3.60 -4.94 -29.10
C GLY A 270 -2.60 -5.03 -27.94
N HIS A 271 -3.03 -5.44 -26.75
CA HIS A 271 -2.12 -5.70 -25.64
C HIS A 271 -1.34 -7.00 -25.84
N ARG A 272 -0.03 -7.01 -25.55
CA ARG A 272 0.76 -8.25 -25.57
C ARG A 272 0.65 -8.96 -24.23
N VAL A 273 -0.33 -9.85 -24.12
CA VAL A 273 -0.68 -10.53 -22.85
C VAL A 273 0.23 -11.73 -22.59
N THR A 274 0.83 -11.74 -21.41
CA THR A 274 1.55 -12.86 -20.80
C THR A 274 0.76 -13.36 -19.59
N PRO A 275 0.19 -14.57 -19.64
CA PRO A 275 -0.44 -15.17 -18.47
C PRO A 275 0.59 -15.48 -17.38
N VAL A 276 0.30 -15.12 -16.14
CA VAL A 276 1.17 -15.36 -14.98
C VAL A 276 0.40 -15.98 -13.81
N ASN A 277 1.10 -16.66 -12.90
CA ASN A 277 0.42 -17.26 -11.74
C ASN A 277 0.00 -16.24 -10.69
N ALA A 278 0.82 -15.20 -10.49
CA ALA A 278 0.60 -14.19 -9.46
C ALA A 278 1.30 -12.87 -9.82
N ILE A 279 0.67 -11.75 -9.47
CA ILE A 279 1.14 -10.37 -9.60
C ILE A 279 1.05 -9.74 -8.22
N GLY A 280 2.21 -9.53 -7.59
CA GLY A 280 2.29 -9.03 -6.21
C GLY A 280 1.78 -10.06 -5.18
N GLY A 281 2.52 -10.25 -4.10
CA GLY A 281 2.15 -11.16 -3.01
C GLY A 281 1.84 -10.40 -1.73
N GLY A 282 1.17 -11.03 -0.75
CA GLY A 282 1.15 -10.54 0.63
C GLY A 282 0.42 -9.20 0.86
N MET A 283 -0.62 -8.91 0.07
CA MET A 283 -1.50 -7.79 0.35
C MET A 283 -2.27 -8.02 1.65
N ASN A 284 -2.33 -6.98 2.48
CA ASN A 284 -3.09 -6.98 3.73
C ASN A 284 -4.03 -5.78 3.76
N ILE A 285 -5.26 -6.00 4.23
CA ILE A 285 -6.28 -4.96 4.40
C ILE A 285 -6.85 -5.05 5.81
N VAL A 286 -7.01 -3.89 6.44
CA VAL A 286 -7.92 -3.71 7.58
C VAL A 286 -9.02 -2.77 7.13
N ARG A 287 -10.28 -3.18 7.30
CA ARG A 287 -11.47 -2.43 6.94
C ARG A 287 -12.33 -2.17 8.17
N PHE A 288 -12.85 -0.95 8.27
CA PHE A 288 -13.81 -0.51 9.26
C PHE A 288 -15.21 -0.77 8.72
N GLU A 289 -15.94 -1.65 9.41
CA GLU A 289 -17.29 -2.05 9.03
C GLU A 289 -18.34 -1.32 9.87
N PRO A 290 -19.60 -1.24 9.39
CA PRO A 290 -20.70 -0.70 10.18
C PRO A 290 -20.82 -1.36 11.57
N GLY A 291 -21.12 -0.56 12.59
CA GLY A 291 -21.27 -1.04 13.97
C GLY A 291 -19.95 -1.21 14.74
N GLY A 292 -18.83 -0.72 14.20
CA GLY A 292 -17.53 -0.73 14.88
C GLY A 292 -16.76 -2.05 14.76
N LEU A 293 -17.20 -2.93 13.85
CA LEU A 293 -16.48 -4.16 13.53
C LEU A 293 -15.24 -3.83 12.67
N LEU A 294 -14.16 -4.58 12.88
CA LEU A 294 -12.98 -4.54 12.02
C LEU A 294 -12.85 -5.86 11.26
N SER A 295 -12.77 -5.76 9.94
CA SER A 295 -12.45 -6.89 9.05
C SER A 295 -10.97 -6.84 8.69
N GLY A 296 -10.27 -7.98 8.80
CA GLY A 296 -8.90 -8.13 8.35
C GLY A 296 -8.81 -9.16 7.23
N ALA A 297 -7.97 -8.90 6.22
CA ALA A 297 -7.73 -9.80 5.10
C ALA A 297 -6.24 -9.92 4.78
N ALA A 298 -5.81 -11.10 4.35
CA ALA A 298 -4.45 -11.40 3.94
C ALA A 298 -4.44 -12.22 2.64
N CYS A 299 -3.48 -11.94 1.77
CA CYS A 299 -3.43 -12.49 0.40
C CYS A 299 -2.88 -13.90 0.34
N TRP A 300 -3.58 -14.82 -0.36
CA TRP A 300 -3.13 -16.20 -0.59
C TRP A 300 -1.78 -16.31 -1.33
N ARG A 301 -1.38 -15.28 -2.09
CA ARG A 301 -0.17 -15.28 -2.94
C ARG A 301 1.13 -15.30 -2.14
N ALA A 302 1.08 -15.03 -0.84
CA ALA A 302 2.21 -15.15 0.07
C ALA A 302 1.73 -15.52 1.47
N ASP A 303 2.60 -16.10 2.29
CA ASP A 303 2.26 -16.37 3.68
C ASP A 303 1.94 -15.06 4.43
N GLY A 304 0.80 -15.04 5.11
CA GLY A 304 0.29 -13.90 5.87
C GLY A 304 -1.02 -14.27 6.56
N HIS A 305 -1.34 -13.58 7.65
CA HIS A 305 -2.57 -13.84 8.42
C HIS A 305 -3.18 -12.55 8.92
N ALA A 306 -4.51 -12.48 8.83
CA ALA A 306 -5.31 -11.52 9.58
C ALA A 306 -5.59 -12.08 10.98
N VAL A 307 -5.39 -11.26 12.02
CA VAL A 307 -5.66 -11.62 13.40
C VAL A 307 -6.46 -10.51 14.07
N GLY A 308 -7.62 -10.86 14.61
CA GLY A 308 -8.40 -9.98 15.47
C GLY A 308 -8.09 -10.26 16.94
N ILE A 309 -7.84 -9.21 17.73
CA ILE A 309 -7.66 -9.31 19.18
C ILE A 309 -8.88 -8.70 19.85
N GLY A 310 -9.69 -9.54 20.49
CA GLY A 310 -10.80 -9.12 21.34
C GLY A 310 -10.39 -9.10 22.81
N GLY A 311 -11.04 -8.23 23.59
CA GLY A 311 -10.82 -8.10 25.04
C GLY A 311 -10.34 -6.71 25.43
N GLY A 312 -10.69 -6.28 26.64
CA GLY A 312 -10.17 -5.05 27.24
C GLY A 312 -8.83 -5.28 27.95
N PHE A 313 -8.26 -4.21 28.52
CA PHE A 313 -7.10 -4.34 29.40
C PHE A 313 -7.36 -5.38 30.50
N ALA A 314 -6.34 -6.20 30.80
CA ALA A 314 -6.39 -7.11 31.93
C ALA A 314 -6.61 -6.28 33.21
N ARG A 315 -7.78 -6.44 33.84
CA ARG A 315 -8.09 -5.79 35.10
C ARG A 315 -7.26 -6.43 36.20
N THR A 316 -6.55 -5.62 36.98
CA THR A 316 -5.78 -6.10 38.14
C THR A 316 -6.69 -6.86 39.10
N GLY A 317 -6.27 -8.06 39.53
CA GLY A 317 -7.04 -8.89 40.46
C GLY A 317 -8.09 -9.82 39.82
N VAL A 318 -8.33 -9.74 38.51
CA VAL A 318 -9.22 -10.69 37.82
C VAL A 318 -8.46 -11.99 37.54
N ARG A 319 -8.89 -13.08 38.19
CA ARG A 319 -8.46 -14.45 37.85
C ARG A 319 -9.46 -15.07 36.89
N PHE A 320 -8.99 -15.52 35.74
CA PHE A 320 -9.75 -16.42 34.88
C PHE A 320 -9.85 -17.77 35.60
N ARG A 321 -11.05 -18.16 36.06
CA ARG A 321 -11.31 -19.51 36.62
C ARG A 321 -11.90 -20.38 35.50
N PRO A 322 -11.10 -21.19 34.78
CA PRO A 322 -11.61 -22.06 33.71
C PRO A 322 -12.45 -23.25 34.25
N THR A 323 -12.48 -23.47 35.56
CA THR A 323 -13.18 -24.58 36.21
C THR A 323 -14.29 -24.06 37.11
N VAL A 324 -15.50 -23.90 36.56
CA VAL A 324 -16.73 -23.87 37.36
C VAL A 324 -17.27 -25.29 37.34
N GLY A 325 -16.94 -26.10 38.35
CA GLY A 325 -17.38 -27.50 38.37
C GLY A 325 -16.71 -28.44 39.36
N ILE A 326 -16.01 -27.95 40.38
CA ILE A 326 -15.70 -28.76 41.56
C ILE A 326 -15.97 -27.87 42.77
N ASP A 327 -16.85 -28.34 43.65
CA ASP A 327 -17.36 -27.67 44.83
C ASP A 327 -16.27 -26.90 45.58
N ASP A 328 -16.42 -25.57 45.65
CA ASP A 328 -15.59 -24.72 46.48
C ASP A 328 -16.53 -23.98 47.44
N ASP A 329 -16.69 -24.55 48.62
CA ASP A 329 -17.59 -24.14 49.71
C ASP A 329 -17.10 -22.86 50.44
N THR A 330 -16.52 -21.93 49.68
CA THR A 330 -15.91 -20.69 50.19
C THR A 330 -16.47 -19.46 49.47
N SER A 331 -17.79 -19.40 49.31
CA SER A 331 -18.47 -18.13 49.06
C SER A 331 -18.62 -17.36 50.38
N SER A 332 -17.60 -16.59 50.76
CA SER A 332 -17.82 -15.45 51.66
C SER A 332 -16.83 -14.33 51.38
N GLU A 333 -17.41 -13.17 51.04
CA GLU A 333 -16.88 -11.82 51.22
C GLU A 333 -15.78 -11.32 50.27
N SER A 334 -16.21 -10.57 49.26
CA SER A 334 -15.56 -9.28 48.95
C SER A 334 -16.62 -8.21 48.72
N TYR A 335 -16.74 -7.34 49.73
CA TYR A 335 -17.65 -6.20 49.80
C TYR A 335 -17.23 -5.05 48.86
N ASP A 336 -18.25 -4.27 48.51
CA ASP A 336 -18.21 -2.97 47.83
C ASP A 336 -17.01 -2.08 48.14
N LEU A 337 -16.44 -1.50 47.09
CA LEU A 337 -15.65 -0.27 47.17
C LEU A 337 -16.38 0.83 46.38
N ALA A 338 -17.37 1.42 47.04
CA ALA A 338 -17.85 2.76 46.72
C ALA A 338 -17.85 3.57 48.03
N GLU A 339 -17.47 4.85 47.89
CA GLU A 339 -17.46 5.91 48.91
C GLU A 339 -16.24 5.96 49.84
N THR A 340 -15.35 6.93 49.56
CA THR A 340 -15.14 8.10 50.42
C THR A 340 -14.06 9.02 49.85
N SER A 341 -14.48 10.12 49.21
CA SER A 341 -13.65 11.33 49.12
C SER A 341 -14.52 12.59 49.02
N GLU A 342 -15.16 12.96 50.12
CA GLU A 342 -15.59 14.35 50.32
C GLU A 342 -15.18 14.79 51.73
N THR A 343 -14.12 15.59 51.79
CA THR A 343 -13.86 16.48 52.91
C THR A 343 -13.59 17.85 52.32
N ASN A 344 -14.48 18.81 52.57
CA ASN A 344 -14.13 20.18 52.96
C ASN A 344 -15.38 21.02 53.27
N GLY A 345 -15.45 21.51 54.51
CA GLY A 345 -15.93 22.87 54.80
C GLY A 345 -17.22 23.01 55.61
N GLU A 346 -17.08 23.16 56.92
CA GLU A 346 -18.00 23.86 57.84
C GLU A 346 -17.26 25.08 58.45
N PRO A 347 -17.91 26.02 59.18
CA PRO A 347 -19.18 26.71 58.90
C PRO A 347 -19.13 28.23 59.23
N LYS A 348 -19.91 29.05 58.53
CA LYS A 348 -20.76 30.13 59.09
C LYS A 348 -21.62 30.78 58.03
#